data_AF-A0A2A8HWH8-F1
#
_entry.id   AF-A0A2A8HWH8-F1
#
_cell.length_a   1.000
_cell.length_b   1.000
_cell.length_c   1.000
_cell.angle_alpha   90.00
_cell.angle_beta   90.00
_cell.angle_gamma   90.00
#
_symmetry.space_group_name_H-M   'P 1'
#
loop_
_entity.id
_entity.type
_entity.pdbx_description
1 polymer ?
#
loop_
_entity_poly.entity_id
_entity_poly.type
_entity_poly.pdbx_seq_one_letter_code
_entity_poly.pdbx_strand_id
1 'polypeptide(L)' 'MVKVLDMTRVWAMLTGIALAVWYLGAVYLEFLPSEMLPMLVTAIGGFELFLFGQDVWLKKKGKHG' A
#
# COMPACT_ATOMS: atom_id res chain seq x y z
N MET A 1 2.70 -12.66 18.36
CA MET A 1 2.30 -12.74 16.94
C MET A 1 1.83 -11.40 16.39
N VAL A 2 0.99 -10.64 17.11
CA VAL A 2 0.45 -9.32 16.67
C VAL A 2 1.54 -8.30 16.25
N LYS A 3 2.62 -8.14 17.03
CA LYS A 3 3.72 -7.20 16.72
C LYS A 3 4.44 -7.46 15.38
N VAL A 4 4.52 -8.71 14.93
CA VAL A 4 5.21 -9.04 13.67
C VAL A 4 4.37 -8.59 12.48
N LEU A 5 3.04 -8.75 12.56
CA LEU A 5 2.13 -8.30 11.51
C LEU A 5 2.15 -6.79 11.34
N ASP A 6 2.19 -6.02 12.44
CA ASP A 6 2.31 -4.56 12.36
C ASP A 6 3.60 -4.12 11.68
N MET A 7 4.73 -4.76 12.00
CA MET A 7 6.01 -4.47 11.36
C MET A 7 5.97 -4.81 9.86
N THR A 8 5.40 -5.95 9.47
CA THR A 8 5.25 -6.32 8.05
C THR A 8 4.39 -5.32 7.28
N ARG A 9 3.33 -4.78 7.90
CA ARG A 9 2.49 -3.74 7.29
C ARG A 9 3.25 -2.44 7.07
N VAL A 10 4.04 -2.01 8.05
CA VAL A 10 4.90 -0.82 7.91
C VAL A 10 5.89 -1.00 6.76
N TRP A 11 6.52 -2.18 6.63
CA TRP A 11 7.42 -2.46 5.51
C TRP A 11 6.70 -2.49 4.15
N ALA A 12 5.48 -3.06 4.09
CA ALA A 12 4.66 -3.04 2.88
C ALA A 12 4.32 -1.60 2.45
N MET A 13 3.90 -0.76 3.39
CA MET A 13 3.60 0.65 3.17
C MET A 13 4.82 1.41 2.63
N LEU A 14 5.97 1.27 3.29
CA LEU A 14 7.21 1.92 2.87
C LEU A 14 7.62 1.48 1.46
N THR A 15 7.46 0.19 1.14
CA THR A 15 7.76 -0.35 -0.18
C THR A 15 6.80 0.22 -1.23
N GLY A 16 5.51 0.28 -0.94
CA GLY A 16 4.50 0.88 -1.83
C GLY A 16 4.79 2.35 -2.13
N ILE A 17 5.16 3.13 -1.11
CA ILE A 17 5.55 4.54 -1.27
C ILE A 17 6.81 4.68 -2.12
N ALA A 18 7.85 3.87 -1.84
CA ALA A 18 9.09 3.91 -2.60
C ALA A 18 8.86 3.59 -4.09
N LEU A 19 8.05 2.57 -4.39
CA LEU A 19 7.69 2.21 -5.76
C LEU A 19 6.84 3.28 -6.44
N ALA A 20 5.92 3.93 -5.71
CA ALA A 20 5.11 5.02 -6.25
C ALA A 20 5.98 6.24 -6.60
N VAL A 21 6.92 6.62 -5.73
CA VAL A 21 7.88 7.70 -5.99
C VAL A 21 8.77 7.35 -7.18
N TRP A 22 9.22 6.10 -7.31
CA TRP A 22 9.97 5.65 -8.47
C TRP A 22 9.15 5.81 -9.76
N TYR A 23 7.92 5.29 -9.78
CA TYR A 23 7.05 5.37 -10.95
C TYR A 23 6.80 6.81 -11.38
N LEU A 24 6.40 7.66 -10.42
CA LEU A 24 6.14 9.08 -10.69
C LEU A 24 7.40 9.81 -11.13
N GLY A 25 8.57 9.49 -10.55
CA GLY A 25 9.86 10.05 -10.98
C GLY A 25 10.24 9.63 -12.40
N ALA A 26 10.02 8.36 -12.76
CA ALA A 26 10.27 7.86 -14.11
C ALA A 26 9.35 8.55 -15.15
N VAL A 27 8.06 8.70 -14.82
CA VAL A 27 7.10 9.41 -15.67
C VAL A 27 7.46 10.90 -15.79
N TYR A 28 7.85 11.55 -14.68
CA TYR A 28 8.22 12.97 -14.67
C TYR A 28 9.49 13.26 -15.50
N LEU A 29 10.42 12.31 -15.55
CA LEU A 29 11.66 12.41 -16.32
C LEU A 29 11.54 11.85 -17.75
N GLU A 30 10.32 11.51 -18.21
CA GLU A 30 10.04 10.95 -19.53
C GLU A 30 10.77 9.64 -19.85
N PHE A 31 11.20 8.89 -18.82
CA PHE A 31 11.71 7.54 -19.01
C PHE A 31 10.55 6.58 -19.25
N LEU A 32 10.70 5.61 -20.17
CA LEU A 32 9.74 4.51 -20.32
C LEU A 32 9.80 3.63 -19.05
N PRO A 33 8.82 3.71 -18.13
CA PRO A 33 8.83 2.83 -16.98
C PRO A 33 8.40 1.43 -17.40
N SER A 34 9.01 0.41 -16.79
CA SER A 34 8.53 -0.97 -16.97
C SER A 34 7.07 -1.08 -16.55
N GLU A 35 6.25 -1.78 -17.34
CA GLU A 35 4.83 -2.03 -17.02
C GLU A 35 4.63 -2.75 -15.68
N MET A 36 5.64 -3.49 -15.22
CA MET A 36 5.59 -4.14 -13.91
C MET A 36 5.58 -3.14 -12.75
N LEU A 37 6.18 -1.96 -12.93
CA LEU A 37 6.33 -0.97 -11.88
C LEU A 37 4.97 -0.41 -11.40
N PRO A 38 4.09 0.14 -12.26
CA PRO A 38 2.76 0.57 -11.84
C PRO A 38 1.87 -0.58 -11.35
N MET A 39 2.06 -1.80 -11.89
CA MET A 39 1.36 -2.99 -11.41
C MET A 39 1.72 -3.31 -9.95
N LEU A 40 3.01 -3.27 -9.60
CA LEU A 40 3.46 -3.51 -8.22
C LEU A 40 2.96 -2.41 -7.27
N VAL A 41 2.97 -1.15 -7.71
CA VAL A 41 2.41 -0.02 -6.95
C VAL A 41 0.94 -0.25 -6.65
N THR A 42 0.14 -0.62 -7.65
CA THR A 42 -1.30 -0.87 -7.48
C THR A 42 -1.58 -2.12 -6.66
N ALA A 43 -0.82 -3.21 -6.82
CA ALA A 43 -0.99 -4.42 -6.04
C ALA A 43 -0.72 -4.19 -4.54
N ILE A 44 0.40 -3.55 -4.21
CA ILE A 44 0.79 -3.28 -2.82
C ILE A 44 -0.15 -2.22 -2.20
N GLY A 45 -0.38 -1.12 -2.92
CA GLY A 45 -1.26 -0.05 -2.45
C GLY A 45 -2.71 -0.50 -2.28
N GLY A 46 -3.23 -1.27 -3.23
CA GLY A 46 -4.60 -1.82 -3.17
C GLY A 46 -4.78 -2.80 -2.01
N PHE A 47 -3.80 -3.65 -1.75
CA PHE A 47 -3.80 -4.56 -0.60
C PHE A 47 -3.83 -3.81 0.73
N GLU A 48 -3.01 -2.77 0.88
CA GLU A 48 -2.95 -1.97 2.11
C GLU A 48 -4.23 -1.17 2.34
N LEU A 49 -4.79 -0.59 1.29
CA LEU A 49 -6.07 0.13 1.34
C LEU A 49 -7.23 -0.81 1.72
N PHE A 50 -7.21 -2.05 1.22
CA PHE A 50 -8.19 -3.07 1.59
C PHE A 50 -8.13 -3.41 3.07
N LEU A 51 -6.94 -3.69 3.62
CA LEU A 51 -6.76 -3.95 5.06
C LEU A 51 -7.18 -2.76 5.92
N PHE A 52 -6.86 -1.53 5.49
CA PHE A 52 -7.32 -0.33 6.17
C PHE A 52 -8.85 -0.21 6.16
N GLY A 53 -9.48 -0.48 5.01
CA GLY A 53 -10.94 -0.48 4.89
C GLY A 53 -11.61 -1.50 5.81
N GLN A 54 -11.06 -2.71 5.91
CA GLN A 54 -11.53 -3.73 6.86
C GLN A 54 -11.42 -3.25 8.31
N ASP A 55 -10.29 -2.65 8.68
CA ASP A 55 -10.06 -2.16 10.04
C ASP A 55 -11.03 -1.02 10.40
N VAL A 56 -11.28 -0.08 9.47
CA VAL A 56 -12.26 1.00 9.64
C VAL A 56 -13.68 0.46 9.78
N TRP A 57 -14.07 -0.52 8.95
CA TRP A 57 -15.40 -1.13 9.04
C TRP A 57 -15.58 -1.87 10.38
N LEU A 58 -14.62 -2.69 10.80
CA LEU A 58 -14.68 -3.41 12.07
C LEU A 58 -14.80 -2.45 13.26
N LYS A 59 -14.01 -1.36 13.27
CA LYS A 59 -14.11 -0.30 14.28
C LYS A 59 -15.47 0.41 14.29
N LYS A 60 -16.09 0.61 13.11
CA LYS A 60 -17.44 1.18 12.99
C LYS A 60 -18.52 0.24 13.54
N LYS A 61 -18.37 -1.08 13.33
CA LYS A 61 -19.31 -2.09 13.83
C LYS A 61 -19.23 -2.27 15.36
N GLY A 62 -18.03 -2.15 15.95
CA GLY A 62 -17.82 -2.26 17.39
C GLY A 62 -18.35 -1.10 18.25
N LYS A 63 -18.78 0.02 17.64
CA LYS A 63 -19.35 1.19 18.35
C LYS A 63 -20.86 1.11 18.63
N HIS A 64 -21.55 0.07 18.17
CA HIS A 64 -23.01 -0.14 18.38
C HIS A 64 -23.29 -1.38 19.27
N GLY A 65 -22.48 -1.58 20.30
CA GLY A 65 -22.73 -2.52 21.40
C GLY A 65 -22.95 -1.74 22.69
#